data_AF-A0A7M5UPS8-F1
#
_entry.id   AF-A0A7M5UPS8-F1
#
_cell.length_a   1.000
_cell.length_b   1.000
_cell.length_c   1.000
_cell.angle_alpha   90.00
_cell.angle_beta   90.00
_cell.angle_gamma   90.00
#
_symmetry.space_group_name_H-M   'P 1'
#
loop_
_entity.id
_entity.type
_entity.pdbx_description
1 polymer ?
#
loop_
_entity_poly.entity_id
_entity_poly.type
_entity_poly.pdbx_seq_one_letter_code
_entity_poly.pdbx_strand_id
1 'polypeptide(L)'
;VGEHLLRDCLYEKIECNFHALGCHEMVERGKMREHHKENVVEHQLMMLDDYKTTKQKNEELEGKLEEANKRIDQLEDRLKQSETKCIKLHQNTFSIVDTISYWIKFYFQTQEGSDSTLTNT
;
A
#
# COMPACT_ATOMS: atom_id res chain seq x y z
N VAL A 1 44.95 5.97 -39.61
CA VAL A 1 43.67 5.43 -39.11
C VAL A 1 43.86 5.18 -37.62
N GLY A 2 43.48 6.11 -36.73
CA GLY A 2 43.79 5.87 -35.31
C GLY A 2 43.58 6.96 -34.25
N GLU A 3 42.78 8.01 -34.47
CA GLU A 3 42.50 9.01 -33.40
C GLU A 3 41.00 9.26 -33.13
N HIS A 4 40.09 8.54 -33.78
CA HIS A 4 38.64 8.73 -33.62
C HIS A 4 37.99 7.84 -32.54
N LEU A 5 38.78 7.11 -31.75
CA LEU A 5 38.29 6.13 -30.77
C LEU A 5 38.08 6.69 -29.34
N LEU A 6 38.11 8.01 -29.18
CA LEU A 6 37.86 8.66 -27.89
C LEU A 6 36.43 9.20 -27.82
N ARG A 7 35.86 9.23 -26.61
CA ARG A 7 34.52 9.77 -26.25
C ARG A 7 34.20 11.17 -26.80
N ASP A 8 35.18 11.85 -27.39
CA ASP A 8 35.13 13.22 -27.90
C ASP A 8 35.18 13.30 -29.43
N CYS A 9 35.04 12.19 -30.15
CA CYS A 9 34.99 12.21 -31.61
C CYS A 9 33.75 12.97 -32.10
N LEU A 10 33.97 14.15 -32.68
CA LEU A 10 32.88 15.02 -33.18
C LEU A 10 32.08 14.40 -34.34
N TYR A 11 32.68 13.45 -35.07
CA TYR A 11 32.08 12.77 -36.22
C TYR A 11 31.37 11.46 -35.84
N GLU A 12 31.47 11.03 -34.57
CA GLU A 12 30.71 9.89 -34.08
C GLU A 12 29.21 10.21 -34.11
N LYS A 13 28.40 9.31 -34.66
CA LYS A 13 26.95 9.42 -34.61
C LYS A 13 26.44 8.88 -33.29
N ILE A 14 25.69 9.71 -32.57
CA ILE A 14 25.10 9.40 -31.26
C ILE A 14 23.59 9.65 -31.33
N GLU A 15 22.84 8.98 -30.46
CA GLU A 15 21.41 9.19 -30.31
C GLU A 15 21.10 10.62 -29.84
N CYS A 16 20.00 11.19 -30.32
CA CYS A 16 19.47 12.44 -29.79
C CYS A 16 19.12 12.31 -28.31
N ASN A 17 19.29 13.39 -27.54
CA ASN A 17 18.93 13.42 -26.11
C ASN A 17 17.43 13.18 -25.87
N PHE A 18 16.59 13.42 -26.89
CA PHE A 18 15.15 13.22 -26.86
C PHE A 18 14.73 11.83 -27.35
N HIS A 19 15.66 10.87 -27.47
CA HIS A 19 15.36 9.53 -27.96
C HIS A 19 14.29 8.81 -27.13
N ALA A 20 14.37 8.92 -25.81
CA ALA A 20 13.38 8.36 -24.90
C ALA A 20 11.97 8.98 -25.06
N LEU A 21 11.90 10.17 -25.66
CA LEU A 21 10.67 10.92 -25.91
C LEU A 21 10.17 10.79 -27.36
N GLY A 22 10.88 10.04 -28.21
CA GLY A 22 10.45 9.72 -29.59
C GLY A 22 11.35 10.25 -30.71
N CYS A 23 12.44 10.98 -30.42
CA CYS A 23 13.37 11.41 -31.45
C CYS A 23 14.38 10.32 -31.80
N HIS A 24 14.18 9.63 -32.93
CA HIS A 24 15.03 8.49 -33.34
C HIS A 24 16.22 8.87 -34.22
N GLU A 25 16.59 10.15 -34.28
CA GLU A 25 17.73 10.60 -35.08
C GLU A 25 19.08 10.24 -34.45
N MET A 26 19.99 9.76 -35.31
CA MET A 26 21.40 9.54 -35.00
C MET A 26 22.22 10.71 -35.57
N VAL A 27 22.74 11.56 -34.69
CA VAL A 27 23.33 12.85 -35.05
C VAL A 27 24.83 12.82 -34.77
N GLU A 28 25.65 13.40 -35.66
CA GLU A 28 27.07 13.61 -35.38
C GLU A 28 27.23 14.44 -34.10
N ARG A 29 28.07 13.99 -33.16
CA ARG A 29 28.28 14.63 -31.86
C ARG A 29 28.53 16.14 -31.98
N GLY A 30 29.32 16.56 -32.98
CA GLY A 30 29.61 17.98 -33.25
C GLY A 30 28.43 18.80 -33.77
N LYS A 31 27.40 18.16 -34.34
CA LYS A 31 26.19 18.81 -34.91
C LYS A 31 24.96 18.74 -33.99
N MET A 32 25.05 18.11 -32.83
CA MET A 32 23.93 17.94 -31.91
C MET A 32 23.23 19.27 -31.55
N ARG A 33 24.00 20.35 -31.39
CA ARG A 33 23.45 21.68 -31.10
C ARG A 33 22.62 22.24 -32.25
N GLU A 34 23.03 22.00 -33.49
CA GLU A 34 22.32 22.44 -34.70
C GLU A 34 21.02 21.66 -34.84
N HIS A 35 21.08 20.33 -34.75
CA HIS A 35 19.90 19.47 -34.73
C HIS A 35 18.88 19.91 -33.66
N HIS A 36 19.31 20.17 -32.42
CA HIS A 36 18.41 20.66 -31.38
C HIS A 36 17.80 22.03 -31.70
N LYS A 37 18.54 22.92 -32.38
CA LYS A 37 18.06 24.26 -32.75
C LYS A 37 17.02 24.17 -33.86
N GLU A 38 17.24 23.30 -34.84
CA GLU A 38 16.32 23.10 -35.97
C GLU A 38 15.04 22.39 -35.53
N ASN A 39 15.15 21.44 -34.60
CA ASN A 39 14.02 20.62 -34.14
C ASN A 39 13.47 21.05 -32.77
N VAL A 40 13.76 22.28 -32.32
CA VAL A 40 13.41 22.74 -30.96
C VAL A 40 11.91 22.66 -30.69
N VAL A 41 11.08 23.00 -31.67
CA VAL A 41 9.62 22.98 -31.54
C VAL A 41 9.11 21.54 -31.41
N GLU A 42 9.64 20.63 -32.21
CA GLU A 42 9.26 19.21 -32.15
C GLU A 42 9.68 18.57 -30.83
N HIS A 43 10.91 18.79 -30.38
CA HIS A 43 11.36 18.34 -29.05
C HIS A 43 10.52 18.94 -27.91
N GLN A 44 10.09 20.20 -28.02
CA GLN A 44 9.18 20.81 -27.05
C GLN A 44 7.80 20.15 -27.04
N LEU A 45 7.25 19.82 -28.21
CA LEU A 45 5.98 19.10 -28.30
C LEU A 45 6.08 17.69 -27.70
N MET A 46 7.18 16.97 -27.95
CA MET A 46 7.44 15.67 -27.32
C MET A 46 7.49 15.77 -25.79
N MET A 47 8.18 16.77 -25.25
CA MET A 47 8.22 17.01 -23.79
C MET A 47 6.83 17.33 -23.22
N LEU A 48 6.00 18.09 -23.95
CA LEU A 48 4.65 18.43 -23.50
C LEU A 48 3.72 17.21 -23.49
N ASP A 49 3.85 16.31 -24.47
CA ASP A 49 3.04 15.09 -24.53
C ASP A 49 3.43 14.11 -23.41
N ASP A 50 4.73 13.94 -23.16
CA ASP A 50 5.23 13.14 -22.03
C ASP A 50 4.80 13.74 -20.69
N TYR A 51 4.87 15.06 -20.53
CA TYR A 51 4.37 15.76 -19.34
C TYR A 51 2.87 15.51 -19.13
N LYS A 52 2.06 15.61 -20.18
CA LYS A 52 0.62 15.35 -20.11
C LYS A 52 0.32 13.91 -19.71
N THR A 53 1.02 12.95 -20.31
CA THR A 53 0.90 11.53 -19.99
C THR A 53 1.29 11.25 -18.55
N THR A 54 2.40 11.81 -18.09
CA THR A 54 2.87 11.68 -16.71
C THR A 54 1.89 12.31 -15.73
N LYS A 55 1.34 13.48 -16.06
CA LYS A 55 0.32 14.15 -15.25
C LYS A 55 -0.95 13.29 -15.11
N GLN A 56 -1.44 12.71 -16.19
CA GLN A 56 -2.60 11.80 -16.16
C GLN A 56 -2.35 10.58 -15.28
N LYS A 57 -1.15 9.97 -15.37
CA LYS A 57 -0.77 8.85 -14.49
C LYS A 57 -0.73 9.26 -13.03
N ASN A 58 -0.22 10.46 -12.72
CA ASN A 58 -0.21 10.97 -11.35
C ASN A 58 -1.63 11.15 -10.81
N GLU A 59 -2.53 11.77 -11.58
CA GLU A 59 -3.95 11.93 -11.19
C GLU A 59 -4.64 10.57 -10.97
N GLU A 60 -4.35 9.57 -11.79
CA GLU A 60 -4.86 8.20 -11.61
C GLU A 60 -4.33 7.56 -10.32
N LEU A 61 -3.03 7.73 -10.03
CA LEU A 61 -2.41 7.19 -8.82
C LEU A 61 -2.93 7.89 -7.55
N GLU A 62 -3.17 9.19 -7.61
CA GLU A 62 -3.81 9.94 -6.53
C GLU A 62 -5.22 9.41 -6.24
N GLY A 63 -6.01 9.15 -7.28
CA GLY A 63 -7.33 8.53 -7.14
C GLY A 63 -7.28 7.14 -6.51
N LYS A 64 -6.33 6.29 -6.94
CA LYS A 64 -6.13 4.95 -6.33
C LYS A 64 -5.69 5.04 -4.88
N LEU A 65 -4.86 6.03 -4.53
CA LEU A 65 -4.43 6.25 -3.15
C LEU A 65 -5.60 6.66 -2.26
N GLU A 66 -6.46 7.56 -2.74
CA GLU A 66 -7.67 7.96 -2.01
C GLU A 66 -8.62 6.77 -1.78
N GLU A 67 -8.83 5.93 -2.80
CA GLU A 67 -9.64 4.72 -2.66
C GLU A 67 -9.04 3.72 -1.66
N ALA A 68 -7.72 3.52 -1.72
CA ALA A 68 -7.01 2.65 -0.78
C ALA A 68 -7.16 3.15 0.67
N ASN A 69 -7.04 4.47 0.90
CA ASN A 69 -7.23 5.08 2.22
C ASN A 69 -8.66 4.87 2.74
N LYS A 70 -9.68 5.12 1.91
CA LYS A 70 -11.09 4.85 2.29
C LYS A 70 -11.30 3.38 2.67
N ARG A 71 -10.64 2.45 1.97
CA ARG A 71 -10.71 1.02 2.28
C ARG A 71 -10.02 0.66 3.59
N ILE A 72 -8.89 1.30 3.89
CA ILE A 72 -8.20 1.16 5.18
C ILE A 72 -9.13 1.61 6.31
N ASP A 73 -9.73 2.81 6.21
CA ASP A 73 -10.67 3.33 7.22
C ASP A 73 -11.82 2.34 7.49
N GLN A 74 -12.43 1.80 6.42
CA GLN A 74 -13.49 0.80 6.54
C GLN A 74 -13.03 -0.48 7.23
N LEU A 75 -11.81 -0.94 6.97
CA LEU A 75 -11.25 -2.13 7.60
C LEU A 75 -10.94 -1.88 9.07
N GLU A 76 -10.42 -0.72 9.43
CA GLU A 76 -10.19 -0.32 10.82
C GLU A 76 -11.49 -0.27 11.62
N ASP A 77 -12.55 0.29 11.07
CA ASP A 77 -13.87 0.31 11.71
C ASP A 77 -14.42 -1.09 11.94
N ARG A 78 -14.29 -1.97 10.93
CA ARG A 78 -14.69 -3.38 11.06
C ARG A 78 -13.86 -4.12 12.10
N LEU A 79 -12.56 -3.84 12.19
CA LEU A 79 -11.68 -4.42 13.19
C LEU A 79 -12.11 -4.01 14.60
N LYS A 80 -12.33 -2.72 14.85
CA LYS A 80 -12.82 -2.19 16.13
C LYS A 80 -14.16 -2.81 16.55
N GLN A 81 -15.08 -2.97 15.60
CA GLN A 81 -16.36 -3.65 15.86
C GLN A 81 -16.15 -5.12 16.25
N SER A 82 -15.23 -5.82 15.58
CA SER A 82 -14.90 -7.20 15.89
C SER A 82 -14.25 -7.34 17.26
N GLU A 83 -13.29 -6.48 17.61
CA GLU A 83 -12.65 -6.43 18.93
C GLU A 83 -13.68 -6.21 20.03
N THR A 84 -14.61 -5.26 19.83
CA THR A 84 -15.71 -5.01 20.77
C THR A 84 -16.57 -6.24 20.99
N LYS A 85 -16.89 -6.99 19.91
CA LYS A 85 -17.64 -8.25 20.02
C LYS A 85 -16.88 -9.31 20.80
N CYS A 86 -15.57 -9.46 20.55
CA CYS A 86 -14.72 -10.38 21.30
C CYS A 86 -14.69 -10.05 22.80
N ILE A 87 -14.54 -8.77 23.16
CA ILE A 87 -14.56 -8.33 24.55
C ILE A 87 -15.89 -8.69 25.22
N LYS A 88 -17.03 -8.41 24.56
CA LYS A 88 -18.35 -8.76 25.09
C LYS A 88 -18.53 -10.27 25.28
N LEU A 89 -18.11 -11.08 24.30
CA LEU A 89 -18.15 -12.54 24.39
C LEU A 89 -17.29 -13.07 25.54
N HIS A 90 -16.11 -12.47 25.74
CA HIS A 90 -15.21 -12.81 26.82
C HIS A 90 -15.84 -12.52 28.20
N GLN A 91 -16.40 -11.32 28.38
CA GLN A 91 -17.10 -10.93 29.60
C GLN A 91 -18.30 -11.86 29.90
N ASN A 92 -19.09 -12.18 28.88
CA ASN A 92 -20.21 -13.11 29.02
C ASN A 92 -19.75 -14.50 29.43
N THR A 93 -18.68 -15.01 28.82
CA THR A 93 -18.10 -16.32 29.17
C THR A 93 -17.66 -16.35 30.62
N PHE A 94 -16.95 -15.31 31.09
CA PHE A 94 -16.55 -15.19 32.49
C PHE A 94 -17.76 -15.19 33.44
N SER A 95 -18.78 -14.40 33.14
CA SER A 95 -20.01 -14.35 33.96
C SER A 95 -20.71 -15.72 34.04
N ILE A 96 -20.75 -16.49 32.95
CA ILE A 96 -21.29 -17.85 32.92
C ILE A 96 -20.45 -18.78 33.81
N VAL A 97 -19.12 -18.72 33.70
CA VAL A 97 -18.20 -19.54 34.50
C VAL A 97 -18.34 -19.23 35.99
N ASP A 98 -18.45 -17.96 36.37
CA ASP A 98 -18.68 -17.54 37.76
C ASP A 98 -20.03 -18.06 38.28
N THR A 99 -21.07 -17.96 37.46
CA THR A 99 -22.41 -18.47 37.79
C THR A 99 -22.40 -19.98 38.01
N ILE A 100 -21.77 -20.74 37.10
CA ILE A 100 -21.62 -22.20 37.25
C ILE A 100 -20.83 -22.53 38.51
N SER A 101 -19.72 -21.82 38.76
CA SER A 101 -18.88 -22.02 39.94
C SER A 101 -19.65 -21.77 41.24
N TYR A 102 -20.50 -20.73 41.27
CA TYR A 102 -21.40 -20.46 42.39
C TYR A 102 -22.39 -21.61 42.63
N TRP A 103 -23.08 -22.07 41.58
CA TRP A 103 -24.06 -23.16 41.70
C TRP A 103 -23.43 -24.49 42.12
N ILE A 104 -22.23 -24.80 41.63
CA ILE A 104 -21.47 -25.98 42.07
C ILE A 104 -21.19 -25.91 43.57
N LYS A 105 -20.66 -24.77 44.06
CA LYS A 105 -20.39 -24.57 45.49
C LYS A 105 -21.66 -24.69 46.34
N PHE A 106 -22.74 -24.06 45.90
CA PHE A 106 -24.04 -24.12 46.58
C PHE A 106 -24.55 -25.56 46.69
N TYR A 107 -24.52 -26.32 45.59
CA TYR A 107 -24.98 -27.71 45.56
C TYR A 107 -24.24 -28.58 46.59
N PHE A 108 -22.90 -28.52 46.63
CA PHE A 108 -22.11 -29.31 47.58
C PHE A 108 -22.36 -28.91 49.04
N GLN A 109 -22.48 -27.61 49.33
CA GLN A 109 -22.81 -27.14 50.68
C GLN A 109 -24.18 -27.63 51.17
N THR A 110 -25.18 -27.70 50.28
CA THR A 110 -26.50 -28.21 50.64
C THR A 110 -26.52 -29.72 50.90
N GLN A 111 -25.67 -30.49 50.24
CA GLN A 111 -25.56 -31.95 50.46
C GLN A 111 -24.89 -32.29 51.79
N GLU A 112 -23.83 -31.57 52.17
CA GLU A 112 -23.15 -31.74 53.47
C GLU A 112 -24.06 -31.36 54.66
N GLY A 113 -24.95 -30.38 54.47
CA GLY A 113 -25.95 -30.00 55.47
C GLY A 113 -27.07 -31.02 55.68
N SER A 114 -27.41 -31.83 54.67
CA SER A 114 -28.43 -32.89 54.78
C SER A 114 -27.93 -34.18 55.42
N ASP A 115 -26.66 -34.53 55.28
CA ASP A 115 -26.10 -35.75 55.89
C ASP A 115 -25.85 -35.62 57.41
N SER A 116 -25.69 -34.39 57.91
CA SER A 116 -25.44 -34.12 59.34
C SER A 116 -26.69 -34.16 60.24
N THR A 117 -27.90 -34.28 59.68
CA THR A 117 -29.16 -34.38 60.44
C THR A 117 -29.66 -35.82 60.64
N LEU A 118 -29.06 -36.82 59.99
CA LEU A 118 -29.49 -38.23 60.03
C LEU A 118 -28.76 -39.10 61.08
N THR A 119 -27.87 -38.55 61.91
CA THR A 119 -27.09 -39.32 62.90
C THR A 119 -27.50 -39.13 64.36
N ASN A 120 -28.60 -38.43 64.65
CA ASN A 120 -29.16 -38.30 66.00
C ASN A 120 -30.50 -39.04 66.15
N THR A 121 -30.46 -40.37 66.15
CA THR A 121 -31.48 -41.27 66.73
C THR A 121 -30.79 -42.57 67.11
#